data_AF-A0A1Q7C2H2-F1
#
_entry.id   AF-A0A1Q7C2H2-F1
#
_cell.length_a   1.000
_cell.length_b   1.000
_cell.length_c   1.000
_cell.angle_alpha   90.00
_cell.angle_beta   90.00
_cell.angle_gamma   90.00
#
_symmetry.space_group_name_H-M   'P 1'
#
loop_
_entity.id
_entity.type
_entity.pdbx_description
1 polymer ?
#
loop_
_entity_poly.entity_id
_entity_poly.type
_entity_poly.pdbx_seq_one_letter_code
_entity_poly.pdbx_strand_id
1 'polypeptide(L)'
;MNLSDEGLEILAASPIANHPHAHSHFWERALSRRDFMAAAGLAGGAVVTSSAWMPVLAKTAPAPRPIPYGTMVGGKLFHFQGTKANLDESSIYDFKGAVGVANIEGPGAGVHNGAALAASAEFGSDNRFMKGVYVGTDGKQHHGTFGFI
;
A
#
# COMPACT_ATOMS: atom_id res chain seq x y z
N MET A 1 30.13 -7.30 0.96
CA MET A 1 30.38 -7.38 2.40
C MET A 1 29.37 -8.35 2.98
N ASN A 2 29.86 -9.50 3.40
CA ASN A 2 29.09 -10.58 3.99
C ASN A 2 28.76 -10.15 5.42
N LEU A 3 27.51 -10.29 5.84
CA LEU A 3 27.12 -10.08 7.24
C LEU A 3 27.71 -11.25 8.05
N SER A 4 28.98 -11.11 8.44
CA SER A 4 29.72 -12.11 9.21
C SER A 4 29.11 -12.26 10.59
N ASP A 5 29.26 -13.47 11.11
CA ASP A 5 28.73 -14.08 12.33
C ASP A 5 28.62 -13.18 13.59
N GLU A 6 29.39 -12.09 13.67
CA GLU A 6 29.27 -11.05 14.69
C GLU A 6 27.88 -10.40 14.77
N GLY A 7 27.20 -10.20 13.62
CA GLY A 7 25.84 -9.66 13.61
C GLY A 7 24.79 -10.60 14.21
N LEU A 8 25.03 -11.91 14.09
CA LEU A 8 24.19 -12.95 14.68
C LEU A 8 24.48 -13.13 16.17
N GLU A 9 25.73 -12.99 16.60
CA GLU A 9 26.09 -13.01 18.02
C GLU A 9 25.50 -11.82 18.80
N ILE A 10 25.46 -10.62 18.21
CA ILE A 10 24.84 -9.44 18.84
C ILE A 10 23.31 -9.61 18.98
N LEU A 11 22.66 -10.26 18.01
CA LEU A 11 21.25 -10.64 18.08
C LEU A 11 20.99 -11.72 19.15
N ALA A 12 21.88 -12.71 19.26
CA ALA A 12 21.81 -13.78 20.25
C ALA A 12 22.11 -13.30 21.69
N ALA A 13 22.95 -12.27 21.84
CA ALA A 13 23.25 -11.64 23.13
C ALA A 13 22.22 -10.56 23.54
N SER A 14 21.24 -10.26 22.69
CA SER A 14 20.22 -9.26 23.01
C SER A 14 19.34 -9.71 24.19
N PRO A 15 18.91 -8.79 25.08
CA PRO A 15 17.98 -9.10 26.18
C PRO A 15 16.63 -9.69 25.73
N ILE A 16 16.36 -9.64 24.42
CA ILE A 16 15.16 -10.18 23.77
C ILE A 16 15.27 -11.71 23.59
N ALA A 17 16.47 -12.24 23.38
CA ALA A 17 16.70 -13.67 23.12
C ALA A 17 16.45 -14.56 24.36
N ASN A 18 16.56 -14.01 25.57
CA ASN A 18 16.42 -14.74 26.83
C ASN A 18 15.15 -14.40 27.61
N HIS A 19 14.03 -14.11 26.93
CA HIS A 19 12.72 -14.05 27.58
C HIS A 19 11.98 -15.40 27.42
N PRO A 20 12.04 -16.32 28.41
CA PRO A 20 11.32 -17.60 28.35
C PRO A 20 9.78 -17.47 28.49
N HIS A 21 9.22 -16.26 28.36
CA HIS A 21 7.80 -15.98 28.56
C HIS A 21 7.19 -15.14 27.43
N ALA A 22 7.43 -15.51 26.17
CA ALA A 22 6.64 -15.04 25.04
C ALA A 22 5.30 -15.80 24.94
N HIS A 23 4.36 -15.37 25.79
CA HIS A 23 2.89 -15.36 25.65
C HIS A 23 2.15 -16.58 25.06
N SER A 24 1.86 -17.59 25.90
CA SER A 24 0.77 -18.55 25.70
C SER A 24 -0.64 -17.90 25.70
N HIS A 25 -0.75 -16.64 26.13
CA HIS A 25 -2.03 -15.96 26.37
C HIS A 25 -2.58 -15.18 25.15
N PHE A 26 -1.90 -15.18 23.99
CA PHE A 26 -2.40 -14.42 22.82
C PHE A 26 -3.77 -14.93 22.36
N TRP A 27 -3.95 -16.25 22.34
CA TRP A 27 -5.20 -16.90 21.93
C TRP A 27 -6.27 -16.88 23.01
N GLU A 28 -5.90 -16.79 24.30
CA GLU A 28 -6.84 -16.67 25.42
C GLU A 28 -7.46 -15.26 25.52
N ARG A 29 -6.85 -14.26 24.87
CA ARG A 29 -7.34 -12.87 24.80
C ARG A 29 -7.98 -12.51 23.46
N ALA A 30 -8.13 -13.45 22.54
CA ALA A 30 -8.79 -13.22 21.27
C ALA A 30 -10.30 -13.04 21.52
N LEU A 31 -10.78 -11.79 21.52
CA LEU A 31 -12.21 -11.50 21.52
C LEU A 31 -12.82 -12.11 20.26
N SER A 32 -13.91 -12.87 20.43
CA SER A 32 -14.64 -13.35 19.26
C SER A 32 -15.22 -12.15 18.50
N ARG A 33 -15.34 -12.25 17.17
CA ARG A 33 -15.94 -11.18 16.34
C ARG A 33 -17.31 -10.75 16.87
N ARG A 34 -18.09 -11.69 17.44
CA ARG A 34 -19.39 -11.41 18.06
C ARG A 34 -19.24 -10.57 19.33
N ASP A 35 -18.28 -10.89 20.19
CA ASP A 35 -18.10 -10.18 21.47
C ASP A 35 -17.54 -8.78 21.23
N PHE A 36 -16.68 -8.61 20.22
CA PHE A 36 -16.26 -7.29 19.75
C PHE A 36 -17.44 -6.45 19.26
N MET A 37 -18.32 -7.01 18.42
CA MET A 37 -19.49 -6.29 17.90
C MET A 37 -20.52 -6.01 19.00
N ALA A 38 -20.70 -6.93 19.96
CA ALA A 38 -21.59 -6.74 21.11
C ALA A 38 -21.07 -5.64 22.06
N ALA A 39 -19.75 -5.61 22.33
CA ALA A 39 -19.12 -4.56 23.11
C ALA A 39 -19.20 -3.18 22.41
N ALA A 40 -19.01 -3.14 21.08
CA ALA A 40 -19.14 -1.91 20.30
C ALA A 40 -20.59 -1.40 20.25
N GLY A 41 -21.59 -2.30 20.21
CA GLY A 41 -23.01 -1.93 20.14
C GLY A 41 -23.54 -1.22 21.39
N LEU A 42 -23.02 -1.54 22.59
CA LEU A 42 -23.44 -0.92 23.85
C LEU A 42 -22.86 0.49 24.07
N ALA A 43 -21.78 0.84 23.38
CA ALA A 43 -21.18 2.19 23.42
C ALA A 43 -21.81 3.18 22.42
N GLY A 44 -22.79 2.76 21.61
CA GLY A 44 -23.39 3.57 20.55
C GLY A 44 -24.40 4.63 21.01
N GLY A 45 -24.80 4.65 22.27
CA GLY A 45 -25.87 5.53 22.78
C GLY A 45 -25.50 7.02 22.94
N ALA A 46 -24.22 7.37 22.97
CA ALA A 46 -23.76 8.72 23.31
C ALA A 46 -22.91 9.42 22.23
N VAL A 47 -22.66 8.80 21.07
CA VAL A 47 -21.72 9.31 20.06
C VAL A 47 -22.39 9.70 18.73
N VAL A 48 -23.71 9.89 18.74
CA VAL A 48 -24.50 10.26 17.53
C VAL A 48 -24.16 11.66 16.99
N THR A 49 -23.37 12.47 17.71
CA THR A 49 -22.91 13.80 17.24
C THR A 49 -21.48 13.82 16.71
N SER A 50 -20.73 12.71 16.75
CA SER A 50 -19.39 12.71 16.17
C SER A 50 -19.49 12.52 14.66
N SER A 51 -19.04 13.54 13.92
CA SER A 51 -18.80 13.49 12.47
C SER A 51 -17.81 12.39 12.04
N ALA A 52 -17.29 11.59 12.97
CA ALA A 52 -16.32 10.53 12.73
C ALA A 52 -16.91 9.30 11.99
N TRP A 53 -18.24 9.15 11.94
CA TRP A 53 -18.91 7.97 11.36
C TRP A 53 -19.79 8.31 10.13
N MET A 54 -19.83 9.59 9.74
CA MET A 54 -20.37 9.95 8.43
C MET A 54 -19.28 9.60 7.39
N PRO A 55 -19.56 8.83 6.33
CA PRO A 55 -18.68 8.82 5.19
C PRO A 55 -18.59 10.26 4.71
N VAL A 56 -17.41 10.87 4.83
CA VAL A 56 -17.16 12.15 4.16
C VAL A 56 -17.43 11.87 2.69
N LEU A 57 -18.51 12.44 2.16
CA LEU A 57 -18.69 12.54 0.72
C LEU A 57 -17.41 13.21 0.23
N ALA A 58 -16.54 12.43 -0.41
CA ALA A 58 -15.35 12.97 -1.03
C ALA A 58 -15.85 14.04 -1.99
N LYS A 59 -15.62 15.32 -1.64
CA LYS A 59 -15.82 16.40 -2.58
C LYS A 59 -15.01 15.98 -3.80
N THR A 60 -15.68 15.83 -4.95
CA THR A 60 -15.02 15.43 -6.18
C THR A 60 -13.99 16.49 -6.51
N ALA A 61 -12.74 16.22 -6.11
CA ALA A 61 -11.63 17.06 -6.48
C ALA A 61 -11.43 16.91 -7.98
N PRO A 62 -11.07 17.99 -8.70
CA PRO A 62 -10.71 17.89 -10.10
C PRO A 62 -9.70 16.76 -10.30
N ALA A 63 -9.89 15.96 -11.35
CA ALA A 63 -9.04 14.80 -11.56
C ALA A 63 -7.58 15.25 -11.76
N PRO A 64 -6.59 14.47 -11.30
CA PRO A 64 -5.20 14.73 -11.65
C PRO A 64 -5.00 14.52 -13.16
N ARG A 65 -4.08 15.28 -13.73
CA ARG A 65 -3.67 15.10 -15.13
C ARG A 65 -2.59 14.02 -15.20
N PRO A 66 -2.68 13.02 -16.08
CA PRO A 66 -1.61 12.04 -16.24
C PRO A 66 -0.35 12.69 -16.82
N ILE A 67 0.83 12.13 -16.51
CA ILE A 67 2.08 12.51 -17.18
C ILE A 67 1.95 12.38 -18.71
N PRO A 68 2.52 13.31 -19.52
CA PRO A 68 2.34 13.31 -20.97
C PRO A 68 3.14 12.22 -21.71
N TYR A 69 3.94 11.45 -20.98
CA TYR A 69 4.75 10.33 -21.45
C TYR A 69 4.42 9.07 -20.64
N GLY A 70 5.08 7.95 -20.94
CA GLY A 70 4.84 6.72 -20.20
C GLY A 70 5.40 5.48 -20.89
N THR A 71 4.82 4.33 -20.55
CA THR A 71 5.26 3.01 -20.97
C THR A 71 4.32 2.43 -22.02
N MET A 72 4.85 1.91 -23.13
CA MET A 72 4.06 1.25 -24.16
C MET A 72 3.86 -0.23 -23.80
N VAL A 73 2.60 -0.67 -23.67
CA VAL A 73 2.24 -2.08 -23.44
C VAL A 73 1.24 -2.49 -24.52
N GLY A 74 1.61 -3.48 -25.34
CA GLY A 74 0.75 -3.96 -26.44
C GLY A 74 0.34 -2.86 -27.44
N GLY A 75 1.22 -1.89 -27.69
CA GLY A 75 0.94 -0.76 -28.59
C GLY A 75 0.07 0.35 -27.99
N LYS A 76 -0.28 0.29 -26.70
CA LYS A 76 -1.02 1.33 -25.99
C LYS A 76 -0.11 2.05 -25.00
N LEU A 77 -0.27 3.37 -24.91
CA LEU A 77 0.45 4.19 -23.92
C LEU A 77 -0.24 4.07 -22.56
N PHE A 78 0.52 3.69 -21.55
CA PHE A 78 0.14 3.78 -20.15
C PHE A 78 0.93 4.89 -19.49
N HIS A 79 0.25 5.80 -18.80
CA HIS A 79 0.83 7.01 -18.20
C HIS A 79 1.55 6.74 -16.86
N PHE A 80 2.53 5.84 -16.89
CA PHE A 80 3.47 5.59 -15.80
C PHE A 80 4.84 5.24 -16.38
N GLN A 81 5.89 5.47 -15.60
CA GLN A 81 7.23 4.96 -15.88
C GLN A 81 7.59 3.89 -14.87
N GLY A 82 8.33 2.88 -15.33
CA GLY A 82 8.90 1.88 -14.42
C GLY A 82 9.91 2.52 -13.46
N THR A 83 10.10 1.87 -12.31
CA THR A 83 11.00 2.40 -11.26
C THR A 83 12.45 2.29 -11.69
N LYS A 84 13.08 3.42 -12.03
CA LYS A 84 14.51 3.51 -12.38
C LYS A 84 15.06 4.87 -11.96
N ALA A 85 16.35 4.93 -11.67
CA ALA A 85 17.02 6.18 -11.35
C ALA A 85 16.80 7.23 -12.46
N ASN A 86 16.50 8.46 -12.04
CA ASN A 86 16.24 9.62 -12.91
C ASN A 86 14.98 9.54 -13.78
N LEU A 87 14.01 8.68 -13.46
CA LEU A 87 12.68 8.72 -14.05
C LEU A 87 11.68 9.38 -13.10
N ASP A 88 10.56 9.88 -13.63
CA ASP A 88 9.49 10.41 -12.80
C ASP A 88 8.67 9.24 -12.26
N GLU A 89 8.79 8.97 -10.96
CA GLU A 89 7.95 7.97 -10.31
C GLU A 89 6.52 8.49 -10.08
N SER A 90 6.18 9.75 -10.32
CA SER A 90 4.79 10.19 -10.32
C SER A 90 4.08 9.75 -11.61
N SER A 91 2.85 9.26 -11.50
CA SER A 91 1.95 9.12 -12.66
C SER A 91 1.07 10.36 -12.90
N ILE A 92 1.24 11.39 -12.06
CA ILE A 92 0.50 12.66 -12.09
C ILE A 92 1.42 13.78 -12.57
N TYR A 93 1.00 14.48 -13.63
CA TYR A 93 1.68 15.65 -14.17
C TYR A 93 1.56 16.85 -13.23
N ASP A 94 2.65 17.61 -13.11
CA ASP A 94 2.75 18.78 -12.23
C ASP A 94 2.39 18.43 -10.78
N PHE A 95 2.96 17.31 -10.31
CA PHE A 95 2.84 16.83 -8.94
C PHE A 95 4.08 17.23 -8.13
N LYS A 96 3.84 17.68 -6.90
CA LYS A 96 4.87 17.94 -5.91
C LYS A 96 4.49 17.29 -4.59
N GLY A 97 5.26 16.28 -4.18
CA GLY A 97 4.98 15.57 -2.94
C GLY A 97 5.88 14.37 -2.73
N ALA A 98 5.44 13.49 -1.83
CA ALA A 98 6.08 12.21 -1.60
C ALA A 98 5.43 11.15 -2.50
N VAL A 99 6.28 10.35 -3.15
CA VAL A 99 5.89 9.20 -3.93
C VAL A 99 6.58 7.99 -3.31
N GLY A 100 5.80 6.98 -2.95
CA GLY A 100 6.29 5.67 -2.60
C GLY A 100 5.92 4.66 -3.67
N VAL A 101 6.88 3.81 -4.04
CA VAL A 101 6.72 2.80 -5.08
C VAL A 101 7.21 1.46 -4.58
N ALA A 102 6.50 0.41 -4.94
CA ALA A 102 6.92 -0.97 -4.81
C ALA A 102 6.73 -1.67 -6.16
N ASN A 103 7.83 -1.76 -6.93
CA ASN A 103 7.90 -2.63 -8.10
C ASN A 103 8.35 -4.01 -7.65
N ILE A 104 7.43 -4.98 -7.70
CA ILE A 104 7.61 -6.34 -7.20
C ILE A 104 7.52 -7.27 -8.40
N GLU A 105 8.55 -8.08 -8.59
CA GLU A 105 8.62 -9.08 -9.66
C GLU A 105 9.04 -10.42 -9.06
N GLY A 106 8.60 -11.53 -9.67
CA GLY A 106 9.00 -12.86 -9.23
C GLY A 106 8.27 -14.00 -9.96
N PRO A 107 8.51 -15.25 -9.53
CA PRO A 107 7.82 -16.40 -10.08
C PRO A 107 6.30 -16.30 -9.87
N GLY A 108 5.55 -16.52 -10.94
CA GLY A 108 4.10 -16.55 -10.94
C GLY A 108 3.57 -17.97 -10.73
N ALA A 109 2.51 -18.10 -9.94
CA ALA A 109 1.72 -19.32 -9.83
C ALA A 109 0.23 -18.98 -9.92
N GLY A 110 -0.55 -19.80 -10.61
CA GLY A 110 -1.97 -19.53 -10.79
C GLY A 110 -2.64 -20.44 -11.82
N VAL A 111 -3.92 -20.17 -12.05
CA VAL A 111 -4.76 -20.85 -13.05
C VAL A 111 -5.36 -19.80 -13.97
N HIS A 112 -5.23 -19.98 -15.27
CA HIS A 112 -5.85 -19.13 -16.28
C HIS A 112 -6.71 -19.99 -17.21
N ASN A 113 -7.99 -19.64 -17.37
CA ASN A 113 -8.96 -20.40 -18.16
C ASN A 113 -9.03 -21.90 -17.82
N GLY A 114 -8.92 -22.23 -16.52
CA GLY A 114 -8.99 -23.61 -16.02
C GLY A 114 -7.70 -24.42 -16.15
N ALA A 115 -6.64 -23.87 -16.76
CA ALA A 115 -5.33 -24.50 -16.86
C ALA A 115 -4.33 -23.85 -15.91
N ALA A 116 -3.44 -24.66 -15.31
CA ALA A 116 -2.33 -24.14 -14.52
C ALA A 116 -1.41 -23.29 -15.42
N LEU A 117 -0.91 -22.17 -14.87
CA LEU A 117 0.13 -21.39 -15.51
C LEU A 117 1.41 -22.23 -15.69
N ALA A 118 2.18 -21.93 -16.73
CA ALA A 118 3.46 -22.61 -16.97
C ALA A 118 4.41 -22.42 -15.79
N ALA A 119 5.34 -23.36 -15.59
CA ALA A 119 6.35 -23.26 -14.53
C ALA A 119 7.30 -22.04 -14.69
N SER A 120 7.39 -21.49 -15.91
CA SER A 120 8.11 -20.26 -16.23
C SER A 120 7.24 -19.01 -16.15
N ALA A 121 6.03 -19.09 -15.57
CA ALA A 121 5.20 -17.91 -15.40
C ALA A 121 5.85 -16.93 -14.44
N GLU A 122 5.68 -15.65 -14.73
CA GLU A 122 6.17 -14.55 -13.92
C GLU A 122 4.99 -13.73 -13.41
N PHE A 123 5.20 -13.07 -12.28
CA PHE A 123 4.32 -12.06 -11.73
C PHE A 123 5.09 -10.75 -11.64
N GLY A 124 4.38 -9.66 -11.92
CA GLY A 124 4.87 -8.30 -11.75
C GLY A 124 3.75 -7.42 -11.21
N SER A 125 4.07 -6.52 -10.29
CA SER A 125 3.15 -5.50 -9.78
C SER A 125 3.91 -4.22 -9.45
N ASP A 126 3.42 -3.10 -9.96
CA ASP A 126 3.88 -1.76 -9.60
C ASP A 126 2.80 -1.11 -8.72
N ASN A 127 3.03 -1.13 -7.41
CA ASN A 127 2.16 -0.45 -6.45
C ASN A 127 2.72 0.92 -6.13
N ARG A 128 1.86 1.94 -6.17
CA ARG A 128 2.26 3.32 -5.93
C ARG A 128 1.30 4.04 -5.02
N PHE A 129 1.86 4.79 -4.07
CA PHE A 129 1.11 5.74 -3.25
C PHE A 129 1.74 7.12 -3.33
N MET A 130 0.90 8.14 -3.44
CA MET A 130 1.33 9.52 -3.66
C MET A 130 0.58 10.44 -2.71
N LYS A 131 1.28 11.37 -2.07
CA LYS A 131 0.67 12.41 -1.24
C LYS A 131 1.36 13.74 -1.52
N GLY A 132 0.60 14.75 -1.91
CA GLY A 132 1.16 16.03 -2.30
C GLY A 132 0.17 17.01 -2.90
N VAL A 133 0.73 18.00 -3.59
CA VAL A 133 0.00 18.99 -4.39
C VAL A 133 0.02 18.54 -5.84
N TYR A 134 -1.11 18.67 -6.54
CA TYR A 134 -1.22 18.41 -7.98
C TYR A 134 -2.00 19.52 -8.67
N VAL A 135 -1.78 19.70 -9.97
CA VAL A 135 -2.63 20.55 -10.81
C VAL A 135 -3.76 19.72 -11.43
N GLY A 136 -4.99 20.07 -11.08
CA GLY A 136 -6.18 19.36 -11.55
C GLY A 136 -6.52 19.66 -13.01
N THR A 137 -7.50 18.93 -13.56
CA THR A 137 -8.09 19.22 -14.87
C THR A 137 -8.71 20.62 -14.98
N ASP A 138 -8.97 21.29 -13.86
CA ASP A 138 -9.42 22.67 -13.78
C ASP A 138 -8.27 23.71 -13.82
N GLY A 139 -7.01 23.26 -13.93
CA GLY A 139 -5.83 24.11 -13.96
C GLY A 139 -5.43 24.70 -12.61
N LYS A 140 -6.05 24.28 -11.50
CA LYS A 140 -5.74 24.78 -10.16
C LYS A 140 -4.96 23.76 -9.34
N GLN A 141 -4.24 24.25 -8.33
CA GLN A 141 -3.54 23.40 -7.37
C GLN A 141 -4.50 22.81 -6.34
N HIS A 142 -4.34 21.53 -6.04
CA HIS A 142 -5.13 20.77 -5.07
C HIS A 142 -4.23 19.87 -4.24
N HIS A 143 -4.63 19.59 -3.00
CA HIS A 143 -3.98 18.56 -2.18
C HIS A 143 -4.66 17.21 -2.43
N GLY A 144 -3.86 16.18 -2.66
CA GLY A 144 -4.36 14.83 -2.94
C GLY A 144 -3.56 13.74 -2.25
N THR A 145 -4.23 12.61 -2.02
CA THR A 145 -3.62 11.33 -1.67
C THR A 145 -4.16 10.28 -2.62
N PHE A 146 -3.27 9.50 -3.24
CA PHE A 146 -3.59 8.59 -4.32
C PHE A 146 -2.95 7.22 -4.09
N GLY A 147 -3.60 6.18 -4.60
CA GLY A 147 -3.07 4.81 -4.67
C GLY A 147 -3.31 4.24 -6.07
N PHE A 148 -2.32 3.54 -6.60
CA PHE A 148 -2.36 2.80 -7.87
C PHE A 148 -1.79 1.40 -7.64
N ILE A 149 -2.44 0.38 -8.23
CA ILE A 149 -2.08 -1.05 -8.17
C ILE A 149 -2.05 -1.58 -9.59
#